data_AF-A0A0B7A6R8-F1
#
_entry.id   AF-A0A0B7A6R8-F1
#
_cell.length_a   1.000
_cell.length_b   1.000
_cell.length_c   1.000
_cell.angle_alpha   90.00
_cell.angle_beta   90.00
_cell.angle_gamma   90.00
#
_symmetry.space_group_name_H-M   'P 1'
#
loop_
_entity.id
_entity.type
_entity.pdbx_description
1 polymer ?
#
loop_
_entity_poly.entity_id
_entity_poly.type
_entity_poly.pdbx_seq_one_letter_code
_entity_poly.pdbx_strand_id
1 'polypeptide(L)'
;NTSMENYINLRKNLLRGGAPLTDSELFIDSEFPRSLKSLYHNGIVPAELKNMTIVWKRPMQIQDNPKFIVNMMDCHDIVQGSLGNCWFIAGAALIASRSLEQFEKVVPLDQSFEPGQY
;
A
#
# COMPACT_ATOMS: atom_id res chain seq x y z
N ASN A 1 19.44 -5.31 -0.19
CA ASN A 1 19.40 -6.13 -1.42
C ASN A 1 18.52 -7.38 -1.35
N THR A 2 18.27 -7.98 -0.18
CA THR A 2 17.44 -9.21 -0.10
C THR A 2 15.93 -8.99 -0.19
N SER A 3 15.41 -7.83 0.26
CA SER A 3 13.96 -7.56 0.28
C SER A 3 13.35 -7.29 -1.10
N MET A 4 14.04 -6.51 -1.95
CA MET A 4 13.58 -6.20 -3.30
C MET A 4 13.53 -7.45 -4.18
N GLU A 5 14.53 -8.32 -4.05
CA GLU A 5 14.59 -9.58 -4.79
C GLU A 5 13.48 -10.55 -4.36
N ASN A 6 13.16 -10.60 -3.06
CA ASN A 6 12.02 -11.35 -2.55
C ASN A 6 10.69 -10.82 -3.11
N TYR A 7 10.50 -9.49 -3.16
CA TYR A 7 9.32 -8.88 -3.77
C TYR A 7 9.18 -9.27 -5.25
N ILE A 8 10.25 -9.14 -6.03
CA ILE A 8 10.25 -9.48 -7.46
C ILE A 8 9.91 -10.96 -7.66
N ASN A 9 10.49 -11.86 -6.87
CA ASN A 9 10.24 -13.29 -6.98
C ASN A 9 8.80 -13.65 -6.58
N LEU A 10 8.29 -13.06 -5.50
CA LEU A 10 6.91 -13.23 -5.08
C LEU A 10 5.93 -12.76 -6.17
N ARG A 11 6.12 -11.54 -6.70
CA ARG A 11 5.28 -10.99 -7.77
C ARG A 11 5.32 -11.88 -9.02
N LYS A 12 6.51 -12.30 -9.44
CA LYS A 12 6.67 -13.23 -10.57
C LYS A 12 5.93 -14.54 -10.34
N ASN A 13 5.98 -15.09 -9.13
CA ASN A 13 5.34 -16.36 -8.78
C ASN A 13 3.82 -16.29 -8.84
N LEU A 14 3.23 -15.19 -8.35
CA LEU A 14 1.79 -14.97 -8.40
C LEU A 14 1.29 -14.79 -9.83
N LEU A 15 2.03 -14.02 -10.64
CA LEU A 15 1.60 -13.68 -12.01
C LEU A 15 1.97 -14.72 -13.08
N ARG A 16 2.55 -15.89 -12.72
CA ARG A 16 3.03 -16.90 -13.69
C ARG A 16 1.96 -17.38 -14.68
N GLY A 17 0.70 -17.37 -14.27
CA GLY A 17 -0.42 -17.86 -15.07
C GLY A 17 -0.87 -16.92 -16.20
N GLY A 18 -0.41 -15.66 -16.21
CA GLY A 18 -0.79 -14.66 -17.23
C GLY A 18 -2.26 -14.24 -17.24
N ALA A 19 -3.11 -14.88 -16.45
CA ALA A 19 -4.51 -14.54 -16.23
C ALA A 19 -4.66 -13.61 -15.02
N PRO A 20 -5.71 -12.76 -14.99
CA PRO A 20 -6.04 -11.95 -13.80
C PRO A 20 -6.25 -12.84 -12.58
N LEU A 21 -5.68 -12.45 -11.44
CA LEU A 21 -5.82 -13.17 -10.19
C LEU A 21 -7.19 -12.92 -9.56
N THR A 22 -7.78 -13.96 -8.97
CA THR A 22 -8.93 -13.82 -8.07
C THR A 22 -8.48 -13.31 -6.69
N ASP A 23 -9.41 -12.80 -5.87
CA ASP A 23 -9.06 -12.25 -4.55
C ASP A 23 -8.39 -13.27 -3.60
N SER A 24 -8.69 -14.57 -3.79
CA SER A 24 -8.04 -15.67 -3.07
C SER A 24 -6.63 -15.99 -3.54
N GLU A 25 -6.26 -15.58 -4.76
CA GLU A 25 -4.93 -15.79 -5.34
C GLU A 25 -4.03 -14.57 -5.18
N LEU A 26 -4.62 -13.40 -4.88
CA LEU A 26 -3.87 -12.19 -4.59
C LEU A 26 -3.03 -12.35 -3.32
N PHE A 27 -1.89 -11.66 -3.30
CA PHE A 27 -0.97 -11.70 -2.17
C PHE A 27 -1.64 -11.37 -0.83
N ILE A 28 -1.27 -12.14 0.20
CA ILE A 28 -1.61 -11.93 1.60
C ILE A 28 -0.31 -11.96 2.39
N ASP A 29 -0.04 -10.87 3.11
CA ASP A 29 1.10 -10.78 4.00
C ASP A 29 0.81 -11.51 5.33
N SER A 30 1.58 -12.56 5.61
CA SER A 30 1.46 -13.33 6.86
C SER A 30 2.08 -12.61 8.06
N GLU A 31 3.06 -11.73 7.85
CA GLU A 31 3.71 -10.95 8.90
C GLU A 31 2.89 -9.70 9.25
N PHE A 32 2.11 -9.19 8.31
CA PHE A 32 1.20 -8.05 8.51
C PHE A 32 -0.26 -8.38 8.11
N PRO A 33 -0.96 -9.23 8.89
CA PRO A 33 -2.29 -9.74 8.52
C PRO A 33 -3.38 -8.66 8.57
N ARG A 34 -4.48 -8.87 7.84
CA ARG A 34 -5.68 -8.00 7.85
C ARG A 34 -6.48 -8.15 9.15
N SER A 35 -5.89 -7.82 10.29
CA SER A 35 -6.45 -8.03 11.63
C SER A 35 -6.15 -6.86 12.57
N LEU A 36 -6.78 -6.87 13.74
CA LEU A 36 -6.55 -5.85 14.78
C LEU A 36 -5.08 -5.78 15.22
N LYS A 37 -4.32 -6.88 15.12
CA LYS A 37 -2.88 -6.89 15.48
C LYS A 37 -2.03 -5.98 14.59
N SER A 38 -2.48 -5.73 13.36
CA SER A 38 -1.81 -4.82 12.42
C SER A 38 -2.25 -3.36 12.57
N LEU A 39 -3.40 -3.13 13.20
CA LEU A 39 -3.92 -1.79 13.47
C LEU A 39 -3.49 -1.26 14.84
N TYR A 40 -3.42 -2.13 15.84
CA TYR A 40 -3.24 -1.74 17.23
C TYR A 40 -2.15 -2.57 17.90
N HIS A 41 -1.41 -1.93 18.81
CA HIS A 41 -0.43 -2.62 19.63
C HIS A 41 -1.10 -3.76 20.41
N ASN A 42 -0.56 -4.97 20.25
CA ASN A 42 -1.11 -6.22 20.81
C ASN A 42 -2.56 -6.53 20.39
N GLY A 43 -3.08 -5.87 19.35
CA GLY A 43 -4.47 -6.03 18.90
C GLY A 43 -5.52 -5.43 19.83
N ILE A 44 -5.11 -4.57 20.77
CA ILE A 44 -6.02 -3.97 21.77
C ILE A 44 -6.59 -2.68 21.20
N VAL A 45 -7.90 -2.64 20.95
CA VAL A 45 -8.59 -1.45 20.45
C VAL A 45 -8.73 -0.43 21.60
N PRO A 46 -8.27 0.83 21.42
CA PRO A 46 -8.50 1.90 22.37
C PRO A 46 -9.99 2.11 22.66
N ALA A 47 -10.34 2.49 23.88
CA ALA A 47 -11.73 2.58 24.32
C ALA A 47 -12.54 3.58 23.47
N GLU A 48 -11.90 4.69 23.09
CA GLU A 48 -12.42 5.76 22.26
C GLU A 48 -12.74 5.33 20.82
N LEU A 49 -12.15 4.23 20.33
CA LEU A 49 -12.35 3.72 18.97
C LEU A 49 -13.26 2.49 18.90
N LYS A 50 -13.79 2.00 20.03
CA LYS A 50 -14.58 0.76 20.09
C LYS A 50 -15.83 0.76 19.20
N ASN A 51 -16.41 1.93 18.94
CA ASN A 51 -17.60 2.07 18.10
C ASN A 51 -17.26 2.28 16.62
N MET A 52 -15.98 2.40 16.27
CA MET A 52 -15.54 2.58 14.89
C MET A 52 -15.40 1.22 14.20
N THR A 53 -16.03 1.08 13.03
CA THR A 53 -15.89 -0.12 12.20
C THR A 53 -14.83 0.11 11.15
N ILE A 54 -13.77 -0.70 11.15
CA ILE A 54 -12.71 -0.68 10.15
C ILE A 54 -12.80 -1.96 9.32
N VAL A 55 -12.84 -1.82 7.99
CA VAL A 55 -12.84 -2.92 7.04
C VAL A 55 -11.63 -2.83 6.13
N TRP A 56 -10.96 -3.96 5.90
CA TRP A 56 -9.83 -4.04 4.99
C TRP A 56 -10.34 -4.20 3.56
N LYS A 57 -9.94 -3.29 2.67
CA LYS A 57 -10.23 -3.33 1.23
C LYS A 57 -8.96 -3.11 0.43
N ARG A 58 -8.85 -3.79 -0.71
CA ARG A 58 -7.85 -3.55 -1.75
C ARG A 58 -8.27 -2.34 -2.60
N PRO A 59 -7.35 -1.64 -3.29
CA PRO A 59 -7.71 -0.49 -4.14
C PRO A 59 -8.80 -0.79 -5.19
N MET A 60 -8.75 -1.96 -5.83
CA MET A 60 -9.77 -2.44 -6.79
C MET A 60 -11.18 -2.65 -6.17
N GLN A 61 -11.29 -2.71 -4.83
CA GLN A 61 -12.56 -2.82 -4.10
C GLN A 61 -13.09 -1.45 -3.63
N ILE A 62 -12.32 -0.38 -3.87
CA ILE A 62 -12.62 1.00 -3.50
C ILE A 62 -12.97 1.82 -4.74
N GLN A 63 -12.26 1.60 -5.85
CA GLN A 63 -12.43 2.30 -7.11
C GLN A 63 -12.28 1.35 -8.30
N ASP A 64 -13.01 1.61 -9.39
CA ASP A 64 -13.04 0.73 -10.57
C ASP A 64 -11.71 0.70 -11.34
N ASN A 65 -10.99 1.84 -11.36
CA ASN A 65 -9.74 2.02 -12.07
C ASN A 65 -8.69 2.73 -11.18
N PRO A 66 -8.19 2.08 -10.12
CA PRO A 66 -7.23 2.69 -9.21
C PRO A 66 -5.89 2.86 -9.94
N LYS A 67 -5.23 3.98 -9.69
CA LYS A 67 -3.88 4.26 -10.18
C LYS A 67 -2.92 4.29 -9.00
N PHE A 68 -1.74 3.71 -9.18
CA PHE A 68 -0.70 3.74 -8.15
C PHE A 68 -0.09 5.14 -8.03
N ILE A 69 0.23 5.74 -9.18
CA ILE A 69 0.68 7.13 -9.31
C ILE A 69 -0.04 7.73 -10.53
N VAL A 70 -0.51 8.96 -10.42
CA VAL A 70 -1.09 9.73 -11.54
C VAL A 70 -0.14 10.89 -11.83
N ASN A 71 0.37 10.97 -13.06
CA ASN A 71 1.36 11.96 -13.48
C ASN A 71 2.64 11.93 -12.62
N MET A 72 2.94 13.02 -11.91
CA MET A 72 4.02 13.12 -10.93
C MET A 72 3.39 13.37 -9.57
N MET A 73 3.83 12.63 -8.56
CA MET A 73 3.34 12.80 -7.20
C MET A 73 3.84 14.12 -6.63
N ASP A 74 2.99 14.88 -5.96
CA ASP A 74 3.41 16.06 -5.20
C ASP A 74 2.88 16.02 -3.76
N CYS A 75 3.13 17.09 -2.99
CA CYS A 75 2.70 17.14 -1.59
C CYS A 75 1.17 17.17 -1.41
N HIS A 76 0.39 17.56 -2.42
CA HIS A 76 -1.07 17.62 -2.36
C HIS A 76 -1.72 16.24 -2.48
N ASP A 77 -1.01 15.25 -3.03
CA ASP A 77 -1.50 13.87 -3.13
C ASP A 77 -1.55 13.14 -1.77
N ILE A 78 -0.95 13.72 -0.71
CA ILE A 78 -0.88 13.11 0.61
C ILE A 78 -1.72 13.88 1.62
N VAL A 79 -2.85 13.30 1.99
CA VAL A 79 -3.79 13.87 2.96
C VAL A 79 -3.76 13.06 4.25
N GLN A 80 -3.60 13.73 5.39
CA GLN A 80 -3.61 13.07 6.70
C GLN A 80 -5.02 12.54 7.02
N GLY A 81 -5.09 11.26 7.41
CA GLY A 81 -6.30 10.64 7.93
C GLY A 81 -6.50 10.87 9.43
N SER A 82 -7.24 9.99 10.09
CA SER A 82 -7.56 10.13 11.52
C SER A 82 -6.43 9.71 12.48
N LEU A 83 -5.30 9.22 11.97
CA LEU A 83 -4.17 8.77 12.79
C LEU A 83 -3.28 9.96 13.19
N GLY A 84 -2.77 9.94 14.42
CA GLY A 84 -1.82 10.94 14.95
C GLY A 84 -0.39 10.81 14.39
N ASN A 85 -0.24 10.61 13.08
CA ASN A 85 1.04 10.37 12.41
C ASN A 85 1.47 11.53 11.49
N CYS A 86 1.11 12.77 11.83
CA CYS A 86 1.43 13.96 11.03
C CYS A 86 2.93 14.08 10.69
N TRP A 87 3.81 13.66 11.60
CA TRP A 87 5.26 13.61 11.40
C TRP A 87 5.68 12.70 10.24
N PHE A 88 5.00 11.57 10.06
CA PHE A 88 5.23 10.64 8.96
C PHE A 88 4.69 11.21 7.65
N ILE A 89 3.46 11.72 7.68
CA ILE A 89 2.79 12.32 6.51
C ILE A 89 3.59 13.51 5.96
N ALA A 90 4.09 14.38 6.83
CA ALA A 90 4.95 15.50 6.43
C ALA A 90 6.26 15.03 5.77
N GLY A 91 6.87 13.95 6.29
CA GLY A 91 8.06 13.36 5.68
C GLY A 91 7.77 12.76 4.31
N ALA A 92 6.67 12.02 4.16
CA ALA A 92 6.25 11.46 2.88
C ALA A 92 5.96 12.55 1.84
N ALA A 93 5.30 13.65 2.23
CA ALA A 93 5.00 14.76 1.34
C ALA A 93 6.27 15.49 0.88
N LEU A 94 7.27 15.59 1.77
CA LEU A 94 8.57 16.14 1.41
C LEU A 94 9.29 15.27 0.39
N ILE A 95 9.23 13.93 0.52
CA ILE A 95 9.81 12.98 -0.44
C ILE A 95 9.09 13.07 -1.79
N ALA A 96 7.76 13.13 -1.79
CA ALA A 96 6.97 13.32 -3.02
C ALA A 96 7.36 14.61 -3.76
N SER A 97 7.74 15.66 -3.03
CA SER A 97 8.17 16.94 -3.61
C SER A 97 9.63 16.97 -4.09
N ARG A 98 10.38 15.86 -4.00
CA ARG A 98 11.78 15.78 -4.48
C ARG A 98 11.87 15.46 -5.96
N SER A 99 13.09 15.43 -6.49
CA SER A 99 13.32 14.97 -7.86
C SER A 99 12.89 13.51 -8.03
N LEU A 100 12.50 13.14 -9.25
CA LEU A 100 12.07 11.78 -9.58
C LEU A 100 13.11 10.72 -9.17
N GLU A 101 14.40 11.00 -9.37
CA GLU A 101 15.50 10.11 -8.98
C GLU A 101 15.57 9.87 -7.45
N GLN A 102 15.24 10.87 -6.64
CA GLN A 102 15.21 10.73 -5.19
C GLN A 102 13.94 10.02 -4.73
N PHE A 103 12.82 10.31 -5.38
CA PHE A 103 11.55 9.66 -5.12
C PHE A 103 11.59 8.15 -5.41
N GLU A 104 12.15 7.75 -6.55
CA GLU A 104 12.20 6.35 -7.01
C GLU A 104 13.02 5.45 -6.07
N LYS A 105 13.97 6.01 -5.33
CA LYS A 105 14.74 5.28 -4.30
C LYS A 105 13.86 4.81 -3.13
N VAL A 106 12.72 5.46 -2.93
CA VAL A 106 11.76 5.15 -1.85
C VAL A 106 10.51 4.48 -2.41
N VAL A 107 10.05 4.90 -3.59
CA VAL A 107 8.83 4.41 -4.25
C VAL A 107 9.17 3.96 -5.68
N PRO A 108 9.44 2.66 -5.92
CA PRO A 108 9.70 2.14 -7.27
C PRO A 108 8.52 2.39 -8.21
N LEU A 109 8.82 2.89 -9.42
CA LEU A 109 7.82 3.34 -10.40
C LEU A 109 7.23 2.22 -11.27
N ASP A 110 7.77 1.00 -11.19
CA ASP A 110 7.35 -0.18 -11.97
C ASP A 110 6.16 -0.94 -11.35
N GLN A 111 5.37 -0.23 -10.53
CA GLN A 111 4.21 -0.73 -9.79
C GLN A 111 2.91 -0.15 -10.34
N SER A 112 1.89 -0.99 -10.46
CA SER A 112 0.63 -0.63 -11.11
C SER A 112 -0.50 -1.59 -10.71
N PHE A 113 -1.74 -1.14 -10.87
CA PHE A 113 -2.95 -1.96 -10.70
C PHE A 113 -3.54 -2.45 -12.03
N GLU A 114 -2.86 -2.17 -13.15
CA GLU A 114 -3.30 -2.64 -14.47
C GLU A 114 -3.31 -4.19 -14.57
N PRO A 115 -4.19 -4.76 -15.41
CA PRO A 115 -4.23 -6.21 -15.62
C PRO A 115 -2.85 -6.78 -16.00
N GLY A 116 -2.47 -7.87 -15.32
CA GLY A 116 -1.16 -8.52 -15.53
C GLY A 116 0.01 -7.84 -14.79
N GLN A 117 -0.22 -6.71 -14.13
CA GLN A 117 0.70 -6.12 -13.16
C GLN A 117 0.25 -6.31 -11.71
N TYR A 118 -1.03 -6.68 -11.51
CA TYR A 118 -1.72 -6.94 -10.24
C TYR A 118 -2.57 -8.21 -10.33
#